data_AF-A0A5M4AE71-F1
#
_entry.id   AF-A0A5M4AE71-F1
#
_cell.length_a   1.000
_cell.length_b   1.000
_cell.length_c   1.000
_cell.angle_alpha   90.00
_cell.angle_beta   90.00
_cell.angle_gamma   90.00
#
_symmetry.space_group_name_H-M   'P 1'
#
loop_
_entity.id
_entity.type
_entity.pdbx_description
1 polymer ?
#
loop_
_entity_poly.entity_id
_entity_poly.type
_entity_poly.pdbx_seq_one_letter_code
_entity_poly.pdbx_strand_id
1 'polypeptide(L)'
;MKNRVEHLVRWKRRLGLLLVVLIFSTSISLGQRGNKSKADQDWFFYPLTYLSKPDIASPSVLKYGTEAILVMKKDSTYGNVSVTVENGDPLLYSNQFKWMMGKGQQLGVDEGDFPALAKTGLHDEAELEGKERITGFPVKIINEIGRPNGFSYAGFMAQDEDILSVLKGDNQLVRAMGLTHPQMAKPLFHVWNLVLKEIELGRWKRFYDNIPVIFYNGHQLHFKGERSKGWQVSIFHDEIQGSFDFTVSRALTPEEKTFLDEHYSQLSTAKRKDLEAKLTSLHFSEMAPYYIMRYGFYEGHTAYRTDPIAIAFIFGLRTLPELDAEFNHDLFGVLTKHFTR
;
A
#
# COMPACT_ATOMS: atom_id res chain seq x y z
N MET A 1 10.99 55.55 22.55
CA MET A 1 10.41 54.18 22.51
C MET A 1 10.98 53.33 21.36
N LYS A 2 12.29 53.38 21.16
CA LYS A 2 13.14 52.42 20.44
C LYS A 2 14.29 52.19 21.42
N ASN A 3 14.61 50.93 21.76
CA ASN A 3 15.68 50.47 22.71
C ASN A 3 15.22 49.58 23.88
N ARG A 4 14.20 48.73 23.71
CA ARG A 4 13.89 47.66 24.70
C ARG A 4 13.61 46.27 24.12
N VAL A 5 14.01 45.99 22.87
CA VAL A 5 13.73 44.68 22.23
C VAL A 5 14.99 43.86 21.90
N GLU A 6 16.20 44.44 21.93
CA GLU A 6 17.41 43.71 21.51
C GLU A 6 18.09 42.85 22.59
N HIS A 7 17.63 42.89 23.85
CA HIS A 7 18.27 42.11 24.93
C HIS A 7 17.71 40.68 25.12
N LEU A 8 16.62 40.29 24.45
CA LEU A 8 16.01 38.96 24.62
C LEU A 8 16.47 37.89 23.61
N VAL A 9 17.25 38.26 22.58
CA VAL A 9 17.62 37.32 21.49
C VAL A 9 19.00 36.68 21.70
N ARG A 10 19.79 37.13 22.68
CA ARG A 10 21.18 36.65 22.90
C ARG A 10 21.35 35.57 23.97
N TRP A 11 20.29 35.15 24.68
CA TRP A 11 20.39 34.20 25.80
C TRP A 11 20.07 32.73 25.45
N LYS A 12 19.56 32.43 24.24
CA LYS A 12 19.16 31.06 23.84
C LYS A 12 20.24 30.21 23.14
N ARG A 13 21.52 30.60 23.17
CA ARG A 13 22.60 29.90 22.43
C ARG A 13 23.72 29.29 23.28
N ARG A 14 23.63 29.32 24.61
CA ARG A 14 24.64 28.68 25.49
C ARG A 14 23.99 28.20 26.78
N LEU A 15 23.49 26.97 26.79
CA LEU A 15 23.50 26.00 27.91
C LEU A 15 22.51 24.87 27.58
N GLY A 16 22.96 23.62 27.65
CA GLY A 16 22.07 22.47 27.69
C GLY A 16 22.31 21.39 26.64
N LEU A 17 23.56 21.11 26.23
CA LEU A 17 23.89 19.81 25.67
C LEU A 17 24.35 18.90 26.82
N LEU A 18 23.39 18.43 27.61
CA LEU A 18 23.59 17.37 28.59
C LEU A 18 23.18 16.06 27.91
N LEU A 19 24.16 15.40 27.31
CA LEU A 19 24.01 14.06 26.74
C LEU A 19 23.86 13.09 27.92
N VAL A 20 22.63 12.85 28.36
CA VAL A 20 22.33 11.81 29.36
C VAL A 20 22.39 10.47 28.65
N VAL A 21 23.55 9.81 28.71
CA VAL A 21 23.70 8.40 28.40
C VAL A 21 23.21 7.63 29.62
N LEU A 22 21.93 7.27 29.65
CA LEU A 22 21.37 6.36 30.65
C LEU A 22 21.78 4.93 30.28
N ILE A 23 22.91 4.48 30.82
CA ILE A 23 23.27 3.06 30.85
C ILE A 23 22.48 2.42 31.98
N PHE A 24 21.34 1.81 31.67
CA PHE A 24 20.65 0.92 32.61
C PHE A 24 21.38 -0.42 32.65
N SER A 25 22.32 -0.58 33.58
CA SER A 25 22.81 -1.89 34.02
C SER A 25 21.77 -2.55 34.92
N THR A 26 20.73 -3.13 34.32
CA THR A 26 19.80 -3.97 35.07
C THR A 26 20.44 -5.33 35.36
N SER A 27 20.61 -5.60 36.64
CA SER A 27 21.06 -6.88 37.17
C SER A 27 20.11 -7.99 36.71
N ILE A 28 20.66 -9.01 36.04
CA ILE A 28 19.93 -10.19 35.58
C ILE A 28 19.54 -11.01 36.81
N SER A 29 18.29 -10.88 37.22
CA SER A 29 17.60 -11.89 38.03
C SER A 29 17.36 -13.11 37.13
N LEU A 30 18.09 -14.21 37.37
CA LEU A 30 17.78 -15.53 36.82
C LEU A 30 16.53 -16.09 37.53
N GLY A 31 15.38 -15.47 37.27
CA GLY A 31 14.07 -16.03 37.57
C GLY A 31 13.60 -16.88 36.40
N GLN A 32 13.05 -18.06 36.68
CA GLN A 32 12.46 -18.97 35.69
C GLN A 32 11.55 -18.19 34.73
N ARG A 33 12.02 -18.01 33.49
CA ARG A 33 11.30 -17.37 32.40
C ARG A 33 10.18 -18.34 31.98
N GLY A 34 9.01 -18.21 32.60
CA GLY A 34 7.80 -18.76 32.00
C GLY A 34 7.73 -18.27 30.55
N ASN A 35 7.39 -19.16 29.62
CA ASN A 35 7.19 -18.84 28.21
C ASN A 35 6.05 -17.82 28.08
N LYS A 36 6.33 -16.53 28.33
CA LYS A 36 5.44 -15.45 27.95
C LYS A 36 5.28 -15.57 26.44
N SER A 37 4.03 -15.58 25.98
CA SER A 37 3.75 -15.58 24.56
C SER A 37 4.48 -14.39 23.92
N LYS A 38 5.04 -14.53 22.72
CA LYS A 38 5.71 -13.41 22.02
C LYS A 38 4.79 -12.18 21.86
N ALA A 39 3.47 -12.37 21.95
CA ALA A 39 2.46 -11.31 21.93
C ALA A 39 2.44 -10.43 23.20
N ASP A 40 3.04 -10.88 24.30
CA ASP A 40 3.10 -10.15 25.57
C ASP A 40 4.39 -9.35 25.78
N GLN A 41 5.29 -9.38 24.81
CA GLN A 41 6.53 -8.60 24.86
C GLN A 41 6.25 -7.12 24.52
N ASP A 42 6.83 -6.21 25.31
CA ASP A 42 6.80 -4.78 25.00
C ASP A 42 7.75 -4.50 23.83
N TRP A 43 7.20 -4.16 22.67
CA TRP A 43 7.95 -3.78 21.48
C TRP A 43 8.15 -2.26 21.45
N PHE A 44 9.37 -1.81 21.15
CA PHE A 44 9.62 -0.42 20.78
C PHE A 44 9.03 -0.13 19.41
N PHE A 45 8.23 0.93 19.33
CA PHE A 45 7.70 1.45 18.08
C PHE A 45 8.59 2.55 17.51
N TYR A 46 8.60 2.59 16.19
CA TYR A 46 9.22 3.66 15.42
C TYR A 46 8.66 5.03 15.86
N PRO A 47 9.52 6.04 16.13
CA PRO A 47 10.86 6.24 15.57
C PRO A 47 12.02 5.54 16.29
N LEU A 48 11.78 4.81 17.38
CA LEU A 48 12.83 4.00 18.01
C LEU A 48 13.24 2.85 17.09
N THR A 49 14.52 2.49 17.13
CA THR A 49 15.10 1.47 16.26
C THR A 49 15.88 0.40 17.02
N TYR A 50 16.00 -0.76 16.39
CA TYR A 50 16.80 -1.89 16.84
C TYR A 50 18.09 -1.98 16.02
N LEU A 51 19.18 -2.36 16.66
CA LEU A 51 20.47 -2.59 15.99
C LEU A 51 20.51 -3.92 15.23
N SER A 52 19.64 -4.87 15.55
CA SER A 52 19.49 -6.17 14.88
C SER A 52 18.02 -6.43 14.58
N LYS A 53 17.73 -7.25 13.56
CA LYS A 53 16.36 -7.61 13.18
C LYS A 53 15.65 -8.28 14.37
N PRO A 54 14.58 -7.68 14.92
CA PRO A 54 13.80 -8.33 15.97
C PRO A 54 13.10 -9.58 15.42
N ASP A 55 12.96 -10.61 16.27
CA ASP A 55 12.24 -11.85 15.97
C ASP A 55 10.72 -11.66 16.16
N ILE A 56 10.15 -10.79 15.33
CA ILE A 56 8.73 -10.47 15.26
C ILE A 56 8.21 -10.86 13.86
N ALA A 57 7.03 -11.47 13.80
CA ALA A 57 6.33 -11.65 12.54
C ALA A 57 5.96 -10.27 11.95
N SER A 58 5.93 -10.16 10.63
CA SER A 58 5.55 -8.93 9.94
C SER A 58 4.67 -9.28 8.74
N PRO A 59 3.45 -8.73 8.62
CA PRO A 59 2.77 -7.91 9.63
C PRO A 59 2.52 -8.70 10.93
N SER A 60 2.30 -7.99 12.03
CA SER A 60 1.84 -8.55 13.29
C SER A 60 0.67 -7.74 13.84
N VAL A 61 -0.25 -8.42 14.53
CA VAL A 61 -1.30 -7.77 15.32
C VAL A 61 -0.89 -7.85 16.79
N LEU A 62 -0.66 -6.70 17.38
CA LEU A 62 -0.22 -6.52 18.76
C LEU A 62 -1.42 -6.27 19.68
N LYS A 63 -1.13 -5.97 20.95
CA LYS A 63 -2.17 -5.66 21.94
C LYS A 63 -3.11 -4.56 21.44
N TYR A 64 -4.39 -4.69 21.77
CA TYR A 64 -5.45 -3.77 21.37
C TYR A 64 -5.70 -3.67 19.85
N GLY A 65 -5.29 -4.67 19.08
CA GLY A 65 -5.52 -4.69 17.63
C GLY A 65 -4.60 -3.78 16.84
N THR A 66 -3.52 -3.26 17.44
CA THR A 66 -2.53 -2.45 16.72
C THR A 66 -1.80 -3.31 15.70
N GLU A 67 -1.87 -2.94 14.43
CA GLU A 67 -1.15 -3.64 13.38
C GLU A 67 0.22 -2.99 13.20
N ALA A 68 1.26 -3.80 13.05
CA ALA A 68 2.61 -3.31 12.88
C ALA A 68 3.36 -4.07 11.78
N ILE A 69 4.20 -3.34 11.05
CA ILE A 69 5.14 -3.91 10.09
C ILE A 69 6.57 -3.61 10.53
N LEU A 70 7.43 -4.59 10.31
CA LEU A 70 8.87 -4.45 10.48
C LEU A 70 9.48 -3.83 9.23
N VAL A 71 10.33 -2.84 9.42
CA VAL A 71 11.07 -2.17 8.35
C VAL A 71 12.57 -2.17 8.65
N MET A 72 13.38 -2.08 7.60
CA MET A 72 14.82 -1.79 7.70
C MET A 72 15.09 -0.42 7.07
N LYS A 73 15.80 0.42 7.81
CA LYS A 73 16.20 1.76 7.40
C LYS A 73 17.47 1.74 6.56
N LYS A 74 17.75 2.87 5.91
CA LYS A 74 18.96 3.08 5.11
C LYS A 74 20.26 2.91 5.92
N ASP A 75 20.24 3.19 7.21
CA ASP A 75 21.35 2.96 8.14
C ASP A 75 21.45 1.52 8.67
N SER A 76 20.70 0.58 8.06
CA SER A 76 20.63 -0.84 8.45
C SER A 76 20.08 -1.11 9.85
N THR A 77 19.49 -0.10 10.51
CA THR A 77 18.70 -0.32 11.74
C THR A 77 17.27 -0.71 11.41
N TYR A 78 16.59 -1.37 12.35
CA TYR A 78 15.23 -1.89 12.16
C TYR A 78 14.22 -1.09 12.97
N GLY A 79 12.99 -0.95 12.47
CA GLY A 79 11.91 -0.27 13.18
C GLY A 79 10.61 -1.06 13.10
N ASN A 80 9.82 -1.04 14.18
CA ASN A 80 8.46 -1.56 14.15
C ASN A 80 7.47 -0.41 13.99
N VAL A 81 6.80 -0.31 12.84
CA VAL A 81 5.94 0.83 12.50
C VAL A 81 4.49 0.44 12.70
N SER A 82 3.76 1.22 13.49
CA SER A 82 2.30 1.06 13.62
C SER A 82 1.63 1.50 12.32
N VAL A 83 0.87 0.60 11.71
CA VAL A 83 0.24 0.78 10.40
C VAL A 83 -1.22 0.34 10.36
N THR A 84 -1.87 0.23 11.52
CA THR A 84 -3.30 -0.13 11.68
C THR A 84 -4.17 0.53 10.62
N VAL A 85 -4.91 -0.29 9.87
CA VAL A 85 -5.91 0.20 8.91
C VAL A 85 -7.13 0.66 9.69
N GLU A 86 -7.37 1.97 9.68
CA GLU A 86 -8.45 2.59 10.44
C GLU A 86 -8.86 3.92 9.79
N ASN A 87 -10.07 4.36 10.09
CA ASN A 87 -10.47 5.71 9.76
C ASN A 87 -9.74 6.70 10.68
N GLY A 88 -9.39 7.85 10.16
CA GLY A 88 -8.75 8.90 10.94
C GLY A 88 -9.03 10.27 10.39
N ASP A 89 -8.11 11.21 10.65
CA ASP A 89 -8.28 12.58 10.19
C ASP A 89 -8.42 12.64 8.65
N PRO A 90 -9.22 13.58 8.12
CA PRO A 90 -9.41 13.71 6.68
C PRO A 90 -8.10 13.92 5.90
N LEU A 91 -8.09 13.41 4.67
CA LEU A 91 -7.08 13.74 3.67
C LEU A 91 -7.45 15.09 3.03
N LEU A 92 -6.79 16.19 3.43
CA LEU A 92 -6.98 17.48 2.78
C LEU A 92 -5.73 17.86 1.99
N TYR A 93 -5.75 17.58 0.69
CA TYR A 93 -4.71 17.94 -0.29
C TYR A 93 -4.71 19.43 -0.67
N SER A 94 -5.00 20.32 0.29
CA SER A 94 -5.14 21.74 0.02
C SER A 94 -3.82 22.48 0.20
N ASN A 95 -3.47 23.34 -0.76
CA ASN A 95 -2.35 24.28 -0.65
C ASN A 95 -2.50 25.27 0.51
N GLN A 96 -3.72 25.44 1.03
CA GLN A 96 -4.02 26.29 2.18
C GLN A 96 -3.74 25.58 3.51
N PHE A 97 -3.88 24.25 3.56
CA PHE A 97 -3.69 23.43 4.75
C PHE A 97 -2.69 22.29 4.48
N LYS A 98 -1.44 22.67 4.18
CA LYS A 98 -0.34 21.75 3.81
C LYS A 98 0.00 20.66 4.85
N TRP A 99 -0.63 20.69 6.01
CA TRP A 99 -0.35 19.83 7.17
C TRP A 99 -1.46 18.82 7.49
N MET A 100 -2.55 18.75 6.71
CA MET A 100 -3.65 17.82 6.96
C MET A 100 -3.57 16.59 6.03
N MET A 101 -2.55 15.75 6.27
CA MET A 101 -2.41 14.43 5.66
C MET A 101 -2.81 13.37 6.69
N GLY A 102 -4.10 13.05 6.76
CA GLY A 102 -4.64 12.05 7.68
C GLY A 102 -4.85 10.68 7.04
N LYS A 103 -5.50 9.77 7.77
CA LYS A 103 -5.84 8.43 7.27
C LYS A 103 -7.10 8.43 6.38
N GLY A 104 -7.92 9.47 6.42
CA GLY A 104 -9.20 9.48 5.71
C GLY A 104 -10.12 8.34 6.16
N GLN A 105 -10.96 7.86 5.26
CA GLN A 105 -11.85 6.71 5.51
C GLN A 105 -11.27 5.43 4.91
N GLN A 106 -10.25 4.84 5.54
CA GLN A 106 -9.58 3.62 5.05
C GLN A 106 -10.45 2.37 5.12
N LEU A 107 -11.48 2.38 5.98
CA LEU A 107 -12.44 1.28 6.14
C LEU A 107 -13.75 1.57 5.39
N GLY A 108 -13.85 2.71 4.71
CA GLY A 108 -15.05 3.08 3.97
C GLY A 108 -15.23 2.20 2.74
N VAL A 109 -16.40 1.56 2.65
CA VAL A 109 -16.92 0.96 1.43
C VAL A 109 -18.13 1.79 1.00
N ASP A 110 -18.30 2.03 -0.30
CA ASP A 110 -19.49 2.74 -0.78
C ASP A 110 -20.69 1.77 -0.77
N GLU A 111 -21.28 1.57 0.41
CA GLU A 111 -22.41 0.65 0.61
C GLU A 111 -23.68 1.07 -0.15
N GLY A 112 -23.79 2.35 -0.51
CA GLY A 112 -24.93 2.88 -1.24
C GLY A 112 -24.92 2.40 -2.69
N ASP A 113 -23.76 2.47 -3.33
CA ASP A 113 -23.60 1.95 -4.68
C ASP A 113 -23.27 0.46 -4.75
N PHE A 114 -22.56 -0.07 -3.74
CA PHE A 114 -22.04 -1.43 -3.74
C PHE A 114 -22.38 -2.23 -2.47
N PRO A 115 -23.67 -2.55 -2.22
CA PRO A 115 -24.08 -3.26 -1.00
C PRO A 115 -23.50 -4.68 -0.91
N ALA A 116 -23.32 -5.41 -2.01
CA ALA A 116 -22.69 -6.73 -1.98
C ALA A 116 -21.20 -6.63 -1.56
N LEU A 117 -20.49 -5.64 -2.09
CA LEU A 117 -19.10 -5.35 -1.73
C LEU A 117 -18.98 -5.01 -0.25
N ALA A 118 -19.83 -4.12 0.27
CA ALA A 118 -19.81 -3.73 1.68
C ALA A 118 -20.05 -4.93 2.62
N LYS A 119 -20.96 -5.83 2.23
CA LYS A 119 -21.33 -6.99 3.06
C LYS A 119 -20.30 -8.13 2.99
N THR A 120 -19.74 -8.39 1.82
CA THR A 120 -18.96 -9.62 1.57
C THR A 120 -17.49 -9.36 1.24
N GLY A 121 -17.13 -8.13 0.92
CA GLY A 121 -15.82 -7.76 0.39
C GLY A 121 -15.62 -8.12 -1.10
N LEU A 122 -16.67 -8.56 -1.79
CA LEU A 122 -16.69 -8.89 -3.22
C LEU A 122 -17.95 -8.30 -3.88
N HIS A 123 -17.86 -7.94 -5.16
CA HIS A 123 -19.03 -7.53 -5.93
C HIS A 123 -19.94 -8.71 -6.27
N ASP A 124 -21.24 -8.45 -6.32
CA ASP A 124 -22.19 -9.25 -7.08
C ASP A 124 -22.18 -8.77 -8.53
N GLU A 125 -21.93 -9.67 -9.48
CA GLU A 125 -21.85 -9.29 -10.90
C GLU A 125 -23.20 -8.83 -11.45
N ALA A 126 -24.31 -9.32 -10.89
CA ALA A 126 -25.64 -8.86 -11.25
C ALA A 126 -25.89 -7.40 -10.81
N GLU A 127 -25.21 -6.94 -9.75
CA GLU A 127 -25.28 -5.56 -9.27
C GLU A 127 -24.49 -4.59 -10.17
N LEU A 128 -23.42 -5.09 -10.79
CA LEU A 128 -22.64 -4.36 -11.79
C LEU A 128 -23.34 -4.32 -13.15
N GLU A 129 -24.18 -5.32 -13.46
CA GLU A 129 -24.93 -5.37 -14.71
C GLU A 129 -25.97 -4.25 -14.78
N GLY A 130 -25.93 -3.45 -15.86
CA GLY A 130 -26.86 -2.33 -16.05
C GLY A 130 -26.65 -1.15 -15.09
N LYS A 131 -25.56 -1.10 -14.30
CA LYS A 131 -25.28 0.02 -13.41
C LYS A 131 -25.02 1.29 -14.23
N GLU A 132 -25.88 2.30 -14.05
CA GLU A 132 -25.79 3.55 -14.83
C GLU A 132 -24.96 4.63 -14.15
N ARG A 133 -24.81 4.55 -12.81
CA ARG A 133 -24.11 5.55 -11.99
C ARG A 133 -23.27 4.90 -10.90
N ILE A 134 -22.17 5.57 -10.55
CA ILE A 134 -21.33 5.29 -9.38
C ILE A 134 -21.03 6.65 -8.75
N THR A 135 -21.14 6.76 -7.42
CA THR A 135 -21.10 7.97 -6.58
C THR A 135 -22.03 9.08 -7.08
N GLY A 136 -23.17 8.69 -7.66
CA GLY A 136 -24.08 9.62 -8.32
C GLY A 136 -23.56 10.18 -9.66
N PHE A 137 -22.39 9.77 -10.15
CA PHE A 137 -21.83 10.13 -11.45
C PHE A 137 -22.19 9.11 -12.54
N PRO A 138 -22.60 9.53 -13.77
CA PRO A 138 -22.90 8.57 -14.83
C PRO A 138 -21.67 7.75 -15.24
N VAL A 139 -21.82 6.43 -15.37
CA VAL A 139 -20.76 5.50 -15.79
C VAL A 139 -20.10 5.92 -17.11
N LYS A 140 -20.88 6.44 -18.06
CA LYS A 140 -20.34 6.96 -19.33
C LYS A 140 -19.33 8.09 -19.12
N ILE A 141 -19.57 8.98 -18.15
CA ILE A 141 -18.66 10.08 -17.84
C ILE A 141 -17.41 9.55 -17.14
N ILE A 142 -17.56 8.60 -16.20
CA ILE A 142 -16.42 7.92 -15.56
C ILE A 142 -15.52 7.28 -16.60
N ASN A 143 -16.10 6.61 -17.61
CA ASN A 143 -15.34 6.02 -18.72
C ASN A 143 -14.59 7.06 -19.54
N GLU A 144 -15.20 8.21 -19.81
CA GLU A 144 -14.58 9.28 -20.59
C GLU A 144 -13.38 9.89 -19.84
N ILE A 145 -13.56 10.23 -18.56
CA ILE A 145 -12.50 10.86 -17.76
C ILE A 145 -11.43 9.87 -17.27
N GLY A 146 -11.79 8.59 -17.16
CA GLY A 146 -10.88 7.52 -16.72
C GLY A 146 -9.94 7.00 -17.81
N ARG A 147 -10.19 7.31 -19.08
CA ARG A 147 -9.31 6.92 -20.19
C ARG A 147 -8.10 7.85 -20.34
N PRO A 148 -7.08 7.46 -21.13
CA PRO A 148 -5.92 8.31 -21.39
C PRO A 148 -6.32 9.69 -21.91
N ASN A 149 -5.65 10.73 -21.39
CA ASN A 149 -5.93 12.15 -21.65
C ASN A 149 -7.26 12.68 -21.10
N GLY A 150 -7.97 11.91 -20.27
CA GLY A 150 -9.05 12.40 -19.43
C GLY A 150 -8.50 13.15 -18.22
N PHE A 151 -8.69 12.60 -17.03
CA PHE A 151 -8.14 13.17 -15.78
C PHE A 151 -6.68 12.79 -15.55
N SER A 152 -6.15 11.80 -16.26
CA SER A 152 -4.75 11.37 -16.22
C SER A 152 -4.22 11.23 -17.64
N TYR A 153 -2.96 11.62 -17.87
CA TYR A 153 -2.30 11.42 -19.18
C TYR A 153 -2.24 9.92 -19.55
N ALA A 154 -1.88 9.08 -18.59
CA ALA A 154 -1.85 7.62 -18.78
C ALA A 154 -3.25 6.98 -18.73
N GLY A 155 -4.23 7.67 -18.13
CA GLY A 155 -5.54 7.11 -17.80
C GLY A 155 -5.52 6.30 -16.50
N PHE A 156 -6.70 6.07 -15.96
CA PHE A 156 -7.00 5.10 -14.90
C PHE A 156 -7.46 3.77 -15.48
N MET A 157 -7.79 3.72 -16.77
CA MET A 157 -8.14 2.52 -17.53
C MET A 157 -7.55 2.63 -18.94
N ALA A 158 -7.33 1.51 -19.61
CA ALA A 158 -6.89 1.53 -21.00
C ALA A 158 -7.98 2.10 -21.93
N GLN A 159 -7.58 2.48 -23.14
CA GLN A 159 -8.45 3.17 -24.10
C GLN A 159 -9.70 2.37 -24.49
N ASP A 160 -9.57 1.05 -24.55
CA ASP A 160 -10.59 0.08 -24.94
C ASP A 160 -11.38 -0.50 -23.75
N GLU A 161 -11.01 -0.16 -22.51
CA GLU A 161 -11.68 -0.63 -21.31
C GLU A 161 -12.85 0.30 -20.91
N ASP A 162 -13.76 -0.23 -20.10
CA ASP A 162 -14.80 0.51 -19.41
C ASP A 162 -14.90 0.08 -17.94
N ILE A 163 -15.33 1.00 -17.07
CA ILE A 163 -15.25 0.84 -15.62
C ILE A 163 -15.96 -0.41 -15.11
N LEU A 164 -17.12 -0.77 -15.68
CA LEU A 164 -17.86 -1.95 -15.24
C LEU A 164 -17.15 -3.24 -15.65
N SER A 165 -16.54 -3.28 -16.84
CA SER A 165 -15.75 -4.42 -17.29
C SER A 165 -14.51 -4.60 -16.41
N VAL A 166 -13.83 -3.51 -16.04
CA VAL A 166 -12.67 -3.56 -15.13
C VAL A 166 -13.09 -4.04 -13.74
N LEU A 167 -14.15 -3.48 -13.15
CA LEU A 167 -14.67 -3.92 -11.85
C LEU A 167 -15.05 -5.40 -11.83
N LYS A 168 -15.70 -5.89 -12.89
CA LYS A 168 -16.04 -7.32 -13.03
C LYS A 168 -14.79 -8.19 -13.14
N GLY A 169 -13.86 -7.81 -14.02
CA GLY A 169 -12.60 -8.52 -14.22
C GLY A 169 -11.80 -8.63 -12.94
N ASP A 170 -11.57 -7.50 -12.26
CA ASP A 170 -10.86 -7.46 -10.98
C ASP A 170 -11.57 -8.29 -9.89
N ASN A 171 -12.90 -8.21 -9.79
CA ASN A 171 -13.68 -9.02 -8.85
C ASN A 171 -13.53 -10.52 -9.11
N GLN A 172 -13.50 -10.95 -10.38
CA GLN A 172 -13.27 -12.35 -10.75
C GLN A 172 -11.86 -12.81 -10.36
N LEU A 173 -10.83 -11.99 -10.59
CA LEU A 173 -9.46 -12.30 -10.18
C LEU A 173 -9.36 -12.48 -8.66
N VAL A 174 -9.92 -11.54 -7.90
CA VAL A 174 -9.88 -11.56 -6.42
C VAL A 174 -10.66 -12.75 -5.86
N ARG A 175 -11.83 -13.04 -6.44
CA ARG A 175 -12.64 -14.21 -6.08
C ARG A 175 -11.93 -15.53 -6.38
N ALA A 176 -11.28 -15.64 -7.55
CA ALA A 176 -10.54 -16.85 -7.94
C ALA A 176 -9.41 -17.18 -6.95
N MET A 177 -8.72 -16.15 -6.43
CA MET A 177 -7.71 -16.34 -5.40
C MET A 177 -8.30 -16.68 -4.01
N GLY A 178 -9.62 -16.70 -3.83
CA GLY A 178 -10.28 -16.89 -2.53
C GLY A 178 -9.98 -15.74 -1.55
N LEU A 179 -9.86 -14.52 -2.06
CA LEU A 179 -9.60 -13.30 -1.29
C LEU A 179 -10.78 -12.32 -1.42
N THR A 180 -10.71 -11.20 -0.70
CA THR A 180 -11.66 -10.08 -0.79
C THR A 180 -10.94 -8.78 -1.10
N HIS A 181 -11.64 -7.79 -1.68
CA HIS A 181 -11.03 -6.50 -1.98
C HIS A 181 -10.45 -5.80 -0.73
N PRO A 182 -11.10 -5.81 0.45
CA PRO A 182 -10.48 -5.32 1.68
C PRO A 182 -9.17 -6.03 2.05
N GLN A 183 -9.08 -7.35 1.86
CA GLN A 183 -7.82 -8.09 2.08
C GLN A 183 -6.71 -7.65 1.12
N MET A 184 -7.07 -7.29 -0.12
CA MET A 184 -6.13 -6.79 -1.12
C MET A 184 -5.70 -5.33 -0.85
N ALA A 185 -6.61 -4.47 -0.39
CA ALA A 185 -6.31 -3.08 -0.04
C ALA A 185 -5.38 -2.97 1.18
N LYS A 186 -5.54 -3.87 2.16
CA LYS A 186 -4.83 -3.84 3.44
C LYS A 186 -3.30 -3.71 3.34
N PRO A 187 -2.55 -4.54 2.58
CA PRO A 187 -1.11 -4.36 2.44
C PRO A 187 -0.71 -2.99 1.86
N LEU A 188 -1.51 -2.46 0.93
CA LEU A 188 -1.28 -1.15 0.35
C LEU A 188 -1.57 -0.02 1.36
N PHE A 189 -2.59 -0.15 2.20
CA PHE A 189 -2.80 0.74 3.34
C PHE A 189 -1.66 0.66 4.36
N HIS A 190 -1.07 -0.50 4.60
CA HIS A 190 0.10 -0.59 5.47
C HIS A 190 1.28 0.24 4.92
N VAL A 191 1.51 0.18 3.60
CA VAL A 191 2.51 1.02 2.93
C VAL A 191 2.14 2.51 3.05
N TRP A 192 0.87 2.86 2.82
CA TRP A 192 0.43 4.25 2.96
C TRP A 192 0.56 4.78 4.40
N ASN A 193 0.19 3.98 5.40
CA ASN A 193 0.29 4.35 6.82
C ASN A 193 1.75 4.49 7.28
N LEU A 194 2.67 3.70 6.72
CA LEU A 194 4.11 3.91 6.88
C LEU A 194 4.54 5.28 6.35
N VAL A 195 4.06 5.68 5.17
CA VAL A 195 4.35 6.99 4.56
C VAL A 195 3.77 8.13 5.41
N LEU A 196 2.52 8.00 5.86
CA LEU A 196 1.90 8.96 6.78
C LEU A 196 2.73 9.13 8.05
N LYS A 197 3.28 8.05 8.60
CA LYS A 197 4.16 8.14 9.79
C LYS A 197 5.44 8.93 9.51
N GLU A 198 6.03 8.78 8.33
CA GLU A 198 7.22 9.56 7.94
C GLU A 198 6.91 11.03 7.67
N ILE A 199 5.70 11.33 7.20
CA ILE A 199 5.19 12.71 7.07
C ILE A 199 4.99 13.34 8.46
N GLU A 200 4.33 12.63 9.38
CA GLU A 200 4.13 13.07 10.78
C GLU A 200 5.46 13.41 11.46
N LEU A 201 6.50 12.60 11.23
CA LEU A 201 7.84 12.81 11.77
C LEU A 201 8.64 13.90 11.04
N GLY A 202 8.10 14.54 10.00
CA GLY A 202 8.77 15.57 9.21
C GLY A 202 9.96 15.05 8.38
N ARG A 203 9.99 13.74 8.09
CA ARG A 203 11.11 13.08 7.38
C ARG A 203 10.87 12.94 5.89
N TRP A 204 9.62 13.06 5.44
CA TRP A 204 9.27 12.92 4.03
C TRP A 204 9.82 14.07 3.17
N LYS A 205 10.47 13.71 2.06
CA LYS A 205 10.98 14.63 1.04
C LYS A 205 10.40 14.23 -0.32
N ARG A 206 10.73 14.97 -1.39
CA ARG A 206 10.24 14.66 -2.74
C ARG A 206 10.57 13.22 -3.20
N PHE A 207 11.79 12.79 -2.93
CA PHE A 207 12.23 11.41 -3.14
C PHE A 207 12.51 10.82 -1.76
N TYR A 208 11.91 9.68 -1.47
CA TYR A 208 12.01 9.06 -0.17
C TYR A 208 12.84 7.78 -0.23
N ASP A 209 13.87 7.71 0.62
CA ASP A 209 14.83 6.59 0.67
C ASP A 209 15.21 6.17 2.10
N ASN A 210 14.55 6.71 3.14
CA ASN A 210 14.93 6.44 4.53
C ASN A 210 14.57 5.01 4.97
N ILE A 211 13.48 4.44 4.43
CA ILE A 211 13.04 3.07 4.68
C ILE A 211 13.03 2.32 3.33
N PRO A 212 14.18 1.76 2.89
CA PRO A 212 14.27 1.07 1.61
C PRO A 212 13.64 -0.33 1.61
N VAL A 213 13.38 -0.90 2.79
CA VAL A 213 12.95 -2.30 2.92
C VAL A 213 11.81 -2.45 3.93
N ILE A 214 10.77 -3.16 3.51
CA ILE A 214 9.61 -3.59 4.32
C ILE A 214 9.65 -5.11 4.42
N PHE A 215 9.45 -5.68 5.61
CA PHE A 215 9.26 -7.12 5.75
C PHE A 215 7.76 -7.44 5.77
N TYR A 216 7.32 -8.43 4.99
CA TYR A 216 5.91 -8.80 4.90
C TYR A 216 5.75 -10.30 4.59
N ASN A 217 5.01 -11.03 5.42
CA ASN A 217 4.78 -12.48 5.35
C ASN A 217 6.07 -13.29 5.07
N GLY A 218 7.17 -12.93 5.74
CA GLY A 218 8.48 -13.58 5.58
C GLY A 218 9.31 -13.09 4.40
N HIS A 219 8.73 -12.29 3.50
CA HIS A 219 9.43 -11.70 2.36
C HIS A 219 10.08 -10.35 2.70
N GLN A 220 11.13 -10.01 1.94
CA GLN A 220 11.77 -8.71 1.94
C GLN A 220 11.30 -7.93 0.71
N LEU A 221 10.56 -6.85 0.95
CA LEU A 221 10.03 -5.98 -0.10
C LEU A 221 10.90 -4.74 -0.20
N HIS A 222 11.36 -4.42 -1.40
CA HIS A 222 12.02 -3.16 -1.71
C HIS A 222 10.95 -2.08 -1.92
N PHE A 223 11.09 -0.99 -1.17
CA PHE A 223 10.16 0.14 -1.21
C PHE A 223 10.86 1.39 -1.73
N LYS A 224 10.15 2.10 -2.61
CA LYS A 224 10.50 3.44 -3.07
C LYS A 224 9.24 4.29 -3.08
N GLY A 225 9.34 5.52 -2.58
CA GLY A 225 8.25 6.49 -2.60
C GLY A 225 8.68 7.81 -3.21
N GLU A 226 7.80 8.40 -3.98
CA GLU A 226 7.99 9.70 -4.61
C GLU A 226 6.76 10.57 -4.41
N ARG A 227 6.97 11.89 -4.35
CA ARG A 227 5.89 12.88 -4.36
C ARG A 227 5.92 13.64 -5.69
N SER A 228 4.80 13.62 -6.40
CA SER A 228 4.62 14.38 -7.62
C SER A 228 4.45 15.88 -7.32
N LYS A 229 4.60 16.74 -8.34
CA LYS A 229 4.42 18.20 -8.19
C LYS A 229 2.94 18.61 -8.26
N GLY A 230 2.08 17.76 -8.81
CA GLY A 230 0.66 18.01 -8.99
C GLY A 230 -0.18 17.18 -8.04
N TRP A 231 -1.47 17.20 -8.27
CA TRP A 231 -2.39 16.22 -7.68
C TRP A 231 -3.22 15.59 -8.80
N GLN A 232 -3.57 14.33 -8.58
CA GLN A 232 -4.51 13.56 -9.36
C GLN A 232 -5.86 13.61 -8.65
N VAL A 233 -6.93 13.91 -9.38
CA VAL A 233 -8.30 13.89 -8.84
C VAL A 233 -8.94 12.56 -9.20
N SER A 234 -9.77 12.07 -8.29
CA SER A 234 -10.49 10.82 -8.47
C SER A 234 -11.52 10.83 -9.59
N ILE A 235 -11.63 9.70 -10.31
CA ILE A 235 -12.65 9.50 -11.36
C ILE A 235 -14.04 9.20 -10.79
N PHE A 236 -14.14 8.89 -9.49
CA PHE A 236 -15.40 8.66 -8.78
C PHE A 236 -15.95 9.94 -8.14
N HIS A 237 -15.41 11.12 -8.46
CA HIS A 237 -15.91 12.40 -7.96
C HIS A 237 -16.09 12.46 -6.42
N ASP A 238 -15.23 11.74 -5.69
CA ASP A 238 -15.20 11.71 -4.23
C ASP A 238 -14.07 12.61 -3.70
N GLU A 239 -13.80 12.53 -2.40
CA GLU A 239 -12.78 13.37 -1.76
C GLU A 239 -11.34 12.91 -2.01
N ILE A 240 -11.14 11.77 -2.68
CA ILE A 240 -9.83 11.16 -2.89
C ILE A 240 -9.04 11.98 -3.91
N GLN A 241 -7.81 12.33 -3.53
CA GLN A 241 -6.82 12.90 -4.44
C GLN A 241 -5.49 12.18 -4.21
N GLY A 242 -4.59 12.25 -5.20
CA GLY A 242 -3.30 11.57 -5.18
C GLY A 242 -2.16 12.53 -5.48
N SER A 243 -1.04 12.42 -4.79
CA SER A 243 0.19 13.15 -5.09
C SER A 243 1.45 12.34 -4.78
N PHE A 244 1.29 11.08 -4.41
CA PHE A 244 2.37 10.17 -4.06
C PHE A 244 2.29 8.93 -4.93
N ASP A 245 3.45 8.49 -5.37
CA ASP A 245 3.60 7.28 -6.15
C ASP A 245 4.59 6.36 -5.44
N PHE A 246 4.27 5.08 -5.43
CA PHE A 246 5.03 4.05 -4.74
C PHE A 246 5.49 2.99 -5.73
N THR A 247 6.65 2.43 -5.46
CA THR A 247 7.09 1.17 -6.06
C THR A 247 7.38 0.20 -4.94
N VAL A 248 6.72 -0.95 -4.96
CA VAL A 248 7.00 -2.07 -4.07
C VAL A 248 7.37 -3.26 -4.94
N SER A 249 8.50 -3.89 -4.65
CA SER A 249 8.96 -5.05 -5.41
C SER A 249 9.60 -6.09 -4.52
N ARG A 250 9.66 -7.33 -4.97
CA ARG A 250 10.46 -8.39 -4.34
C ARG A 250 11.15 -9.23 -5.38
N ALA A 251 12.33 -9.76 -5.05
CA ALA A 251 12.96 -10.75 -5.90
C ALA A 251 12.19 -12.08 -5.85
N LEU A 252 12.22 -12.83 -6.96
CA LEU A 252 11.87 -14.24 -6.96
C LEU A 252 12.90 -15.03 -6.16
N THR A 253 12.42 -16.00 -5.40
CA THR A 253 13.27 -17.05 -4.84
C THR A 253 13.82 -17.97 -5.95
N PRO A 254 14.91 -18.71 -5.71
CA PRO A 254 15.40 -19.71 -6.67
C PRO A 254 14.34 -20.73 -7.09
N GLU A 255 13.48 -21.13 -6.16
CA GLU A 255 12.39 -22.09 -6.38
C GLU A 255 11.30 -21.48 -7.27
N GLU A 256 10.86 -20.25 -6.99
CA GLU A 256 9.88 -19.54 -7.83
C GLU A 256 10.43 -19.26 -9.24
N LYS A 257 11.73 -18.95 -9.36
CA LYS A 257 12.37 -18.78 -10.66
C LYS A 257 12.37 -20.08 -11.46
N THR A 258 12.75 -21.18 -10.82
CA THR A 258 12.73 -22.52 -11.43
C THR A 258 11.31 -22.91 -11.86
N PHE A 259 10.32 -22.59 -11.02
CA PHE A 259 8.91 -22.81 -11.35
C PHE A 259 8.49 -22.09 -12.64
N LEU A 260 8.81 -20.79 -12.77
CA LEU A 260 8.57 -20.03 -14.01
C LEU A 260 9.39 -20.59 -15.18
N ASP A 261 10.61 -21.06 -14.93
CA ASP A 261 11.47 -21.69 -15.95
C ASP A 261 10.78 -22.88 -16.61
N GLU A 262 10.11 -23.70 -15.80
CA GLU A 262 9.46 -24.93 -16.25
C GLU A 262 8.07 -24.66 -16.85
N HIS A 263 7.20 -23.96 -16.12
CA HIS A 263 5.77 -23.80 -16.47
C HIS A 263 5.51 -22.78 -17.59
N TYR A 264 6.46 -21.86 -17.80
CA TYR A 264 6.38 -20.81 -18.81
C TYR A 264 7.52 -20.88 -19.83
N SER A 265 8.09 -22.07 -20.03
CA SER A 265 9.17 -22.34 -21.01
C SER A 265 8.75 -22.05 -22.46
N GLN A 266 7.46 -22.10 -22.76
CA GLN A 266 6.87 -21.76 -24.06
C GLN A 266 6.85 -20.26 -24.36
N LEU A 267 6.97 -19.38 -23.35
CA LEU A 267 6.99 -17.95 -23.56
C LEU A 267 8.33 -17.52 -24.19
N SER A 268 8.27 -16.53 -25.09
CA SER A 268 9.49 -15.89 -25.56
C SER A 268 10.20 -15.17 -24.41
N THR A 269 11.51 -14.97 -24.51
CA THR A 269 12.31 -14.24 -23.50
C THR A 269 11.71 -12.88 -23.13
N ALA A 270 11.14 -12.16 -24.11
CA ALA A 270 10.51 -10.87 -23.89
C ALA A 270 9.21 -10.99 -23.05
N LYS A 271 8.32 -11.91 -23.43
CA LYS A 271 7.06 -12.16 -22.68
C LYS A 271 7.34 -12.67 -21.27
N ARG A 272 8.35 -13.52 -21.13
CA ARG A 272 8.79 -14.01 -19.82
C ARG A 272 9.29 -12.89 -18.93
N LYS A 273 10.14 -12.00 -19.45
CA LYS A 273 10.63 -10.83 -18.70
C LYS A 273 9.47 -9.92 -18.28
N ASP A 274 8.46 -9.77 -19.13
CA ASP A 274 7.26 -9.00 -18.83
C ASP A 274 6.40 -9.67 -17.73
N LEU A 275 6.19 -11.00 -17.80
CA LEU A 275 5.56 -11.78 -16.73
C LEU A 275 6.27 -11.58 -15.38
N GLU A 276 7.59 -11.77 -15.36
CA GLU A 276 8.40 -11.60 -14.16
C GLU A 276 8.27 -10.17 -13.61
N ALA A 277 8.36 -9.15 -14.47
CA ALA A 277 8.24 -7.75 -14.06
C ALA A 277 6.86 -7.43 -13.47
N LYS A 278 5.78 -7.90 -14.11
CA LYS A 278 4.39 -7.71 -13.64
C LYS A 278 4.11 -8.43 -12.34
N LEU A 279 4.66 -9.62 -12.13
CA LEU A 279 4.53 -10.34 -10.87
C LEU A 279 5.32 -9.69 -9.74
N THR A 280 6.54 -9.25 -10.00
CA THR A 280 7.52 -8.92 -8.95
C THR A 280 7.59 -7.44 -8.59
N SER A 281 6.92 -6.56 -9.34
CA SER A 281 6.95 -5.12 -9.13
C SER A 281 5.56 -4.50 -9.28
N LEU A 282 5.13 -3.77 -8.27
CA LEU A 282 3.93 -2.95 -8.27
C LEU A 282 4.29 -1.48 -8.27
N HIS A 283 3.66 -0.71 -9.15
CA HIS A 283 3.67 0.74 -9.14
C HIS A 283 2.26 1.24 -8.91
N PHE A 284 2.03 2.03 -7.85
CA PHE A 284 0.69 2.47 -7.47
C PHE A 284 0.73 3.83 -6.77
N SER A 285 -0.37 4.58 -6.84
CA SER A 285 -0.54 5.83 -6.11
C SER A 285 -1.15 5.61 -4.72
N GLU A 286 -1.16 6.63 -3.86
CA GLU A 286 -1.86 6.50 -2.57
C GLU A 286 -3.38 6.38 -2.70
N MET A 287 -3.95 6.64 -3.89
CA MET A 287 -5.38 6.50 -4.15
C MET A 287 -5.80 5.03 -4.29
N ALA A 288 -4.92 4.19 -4.83
CA ALA A 288 -5.20 2.78 -5.13
C ALA A 288 -5.79 1.98 -3.96
N PRO A 289 -5.25 2.01 -2.71
CA PRO A 289 -5.87 1.29 -1.60
C PRO A 289 -7.31 1.74 -1.30
N TYR A 290 -7.62 3.04 -1.45
CA TYR A 290 -8.99 3.52 -1.26
C TYR A 290 -9.92 3.08 -2.38
N TYR A 291 -9.44 3.07 -3.63
CA TYR A 291 -10.22 2.55 -4.77
C TYR A 291 -10.54 1.08 -4.64
N ILE A 292 -9.56 0.29 -4.21
CA ILE A 292 -9.76 -1.13 -3.97
C ILE A 292 -10.75 -1.35 -2.83
N MET A 293 -10.59 -0.63 -1.70
CA MET A 293 -11.49 -0.76 -0.56
C MET A 293 -12.92 -0.31 -0.89
N ARG A 294 -13.08 0.86 -1.50
CA ARG A 294 -14.40 1.48 -1.74
C ARG A 294 -15.17 0.87 -2.89
N TYR A 295 -14.45 0.54 -3.96
CA TYR A 295 -15.04 0.25 -5.25
C TYR A 295 -14.59 -1.07 -5.84
N GLY A 296 -13.59 -1.77 -5.26
CA GLY A 296 -13.01 -2.97 -5.87
C GLY A 296 -12.27 -2.68 -7.19
N PHE A 297 -11.76 -1.46 -7.37
CA PHE A 297 -11.11 -0.99 -8.60
C PHE A 297 -9.59 -0.94 -8.46
N TYR A 298 -8.85 -1.60 -9.36
CA TYR A 298 -7.37 -1.71 -9.30
C TYR A 298 -6.67 -0.90 -10.39
N GLU A 299 -7.41 0.03 -10.99
CA GLU A 299 -7.10 0.62 -12.29
C GLU A 299 -7.12 -0.41 -13.43
N GLY A 300 -7.47 0.02 -14.63
CA GLY A 300 -7.40 -0.82 -15.83
C GLY A 300 -5.96 -1.06 -16.27
N HIS A 301 -5.75 -1.64 -17.46
CA HIS A 301 -4.44 -2.03 -17.97
C HIS A 301 -3.58 -0.83 -18.43
N THR A 302 -3.20 0.00 -17.47
CA THR A 302 -2.32 1.17 -17.62
C THR A 302 -0.97 0.91 -16.95
N ALA A 303 -0.05 1.87 -17.04
CA ALA A 303 1.23 1.81 -16.31
C ALA A 303 1.09 1.90 -14.78
N TYR A 304 -0.11 2.22 -14.28
CA TYR A 304 -0.43 2.38 -12.86
C TYR A 304 -1.35 1.27 -12.33
N ARG A 305 -1.65 0.25 -13.16
CA ARG A 305 -2.43 -0.92 -12.74
C ARG A 305 -1.83 -1.53 -11.49
N THR A 306 -2.61 -1.55 -10.42
CA THR A 306 -2.20 -2.15 -9.16
C THR A 306 -2.68 -3.60 -9.12
N ASP A 307 -2.15 -4.45 -10.00
CA ASP A 307 -2.76 -5.75 -10.33
C ASP A 307 -3.03 -6.67 -9.09
N PRO A 308 -4.23 -7.25 -8.93
CA PRO A 308 -4.55 -8.15 -7.82
C PRO A 308 -3.58 -9.32 -7.64
N ILE A 309 -3.14 -9.95 -8.72
CA ILE A 309 -2.23 -11.11 -8.67
C ILE A 309 -0.87 -10.67 -8.13
N ALA A 310 -0.37 -9.52 -8.61
CA ALA A 310 0.89 -8.96 -8.14
C ALA A 310 0.83 -8.56 -6.66
N ILE A 311 -0.28 -7.99 -6.18
CA ILE A 311 -0.47 -7.72 -4.74
C ILE A 311 -0.38 -9.02 -3.95
N ALA A 312 -1.14 -10.04 -4.36
CA ALA A 312 -1.18 -11.31 -3.64
C ALA A 312 0.20 -11.97 -3.60
N PHE A 313 0.96 -11.91 -4.69
CA PHE A 313 2.28 -12.51 -4.79
C PHE A 313 3.37 -11.73 -4.04
N ILE A 314 3.43 -10.40 -4.20
CA ILE A 314 4.47 -9.56 -3.59
C ILE A 314 4.32 -9.54 -2.07
N PHE A 315 3.09 -9.42 -1.57
CA PHE A 315 2.84 -9.40 -0.13
C PHE A 315 2.67 -10.79 0.49
N GLY A 316 2.88 -11.87 -0.27
CA GLY A 316 2.83 -13.24 0.24
C GLY A 316 1.45 -13.64 0.78
N LEU A 317 0.37 -13.19 0.14
CA LEU A 317 -1.01 -13.63 0.42
C LEU A 317 -1.31 -14.97 -0.28
N ARG A 318 -0.64 -15.20 -1.41
CA ARG A 318 -0.64 -16.45 -2.18
C ARG A 318 0.75 -16.73 -2.71
N THR A 319 1.08 -18.00 -2.81
CA THR A 319 2.32 -18.47 -3.42
C THR A 319 2.20 -18.49 -4.94
N LEU A 320 3.32 -18.49 -5.66
CA LEU A 320 3.30 -18.57 -7.13
C LEU A 320 2.58 -19.83 -7.66
N PRO A 321 2.82 -21.05 -7.12
CA PRO A 321 2.12 -22.24 -7.60
C PRO A 321 0.61 -22.20 -7.36
N GLU A 322 0.16 -21.63 -6.24
CA GLU A 322 -1.28 -21.44 -5.98
C GLU A 322 -1.89 -20.49 -7.02
N LEU A 323 -1.27 -19.33 -7.26
CA LEU A 323 -1.74 -18.39 -8.27
C LEU A 323 -1.80 -19.02 -9.66
N ASP A 324 -0.73 -19.71 -10.04
CA ASP A 324 -0.64 -20.39 -11.33
C ASP A 324 -1.77 -21.40 -11.55
N ALA A 325 -2.07 -22.22 -10.52
CA ALA A 325 -3.14 -23.20 -10.56
C ALA A 325 -4.53 -22.55 -10.67
N GLU A 326 -4.82 -21.50 -9.89
CA GLU A 326 -6.12 -20.80 -9.93
C GLU A 326 -6.41 -20.16 -11.30
N PHE A 327 -5.36 -19.82 -12.05
CA PHE A 327 -5.47 -19.19 -13.37
C PHE A 327 -5.14 -20.14 -14.52
N ASN A 328 -5.35 -21.45 -14.32
CA ASN A 328 -5.18 -22.49 -15.35
C ASN A 328 -3.83 -22.44 -16.07
N HIS A 329 -2.75 -22.10 -15.35
CA HIS A 329 -1.40 -21.98 -15.88
C HIS A 329 -1.23 -20.91 -16.99
N ASP A 330 -2.06 -19.85 -16.97
CA ASP A 330 -1.99 -18.73 -17.91
C ASP A 330 -1.85 -17.36 -17.22
N LEU A 331 -0.93 -17.25 -16.25
CA LEU A 331 -0.68 -15.97 -15.56
C LEU A 331 -0.32 -14.85 -16.53
N PHE A 332 0.42 -15.14 -17.60
CA PHE A 332 0.78 -14.12 -18.59
C PHE A 332 -0.44 -13.58 -19.33
N GLY A 333 -1.34 -14.45 -19.80
CA GLY A 333 -2.58 -14.04 -20.44
C GLY A 333 -3.45 -13.22 -19.48
N VAL A 334 -3.61 -13.67 -18.24
CA VAL A 334 -4.41 -12.98 -17.22
C VAL A 334 -3.85 -11.58 -16.87
N LEU A 335 -2.53 -11.43 -16.75
CA LEU A 335 -1.85 -10.15 -16.42
C LEU A 335 -1.74 -9.15 -17.58
N THR A 336 -2.12 -9.56 -18.79
CA THR A 336 -1.94 -8.74 -20.01
C THR A 336 -3.22 -8.50 -20.79
N LYS A 337 -4.25 -9.32 -20.59
CA LYS A 337 -5.52 -9.21 -21.30
C LYS A 337 -6.38 -8.10 -20.69
N HIS A 338 -6.68 -7.09 -21.51
CA HIS A 338 -7.57 -5.98 -21.13
C HIS A 338 -8.99 -6.47 -20.80
N PHE A 339 -9.66 -5.77 -19.89
CA PHE A 339 -11.05 -6.04 -19.52
C PHE A 339 -12.01 -5.30 -20.45
N THR A 340 -12.35 -5.96 -21.56
CA THR A 340 -13.33 -5.47 -22.54
C THR A 340 -14.64 -6.23 -22.45
N ARG A 341 -15.74 -5.64 -22.95
CA ARG A 341 -17.06 -6.28 -23.03
C ARG A 341 -17.11 -7.46 -24.00
#